data_AF-A0A4Z2BJP9-F1
#
_entry.id   AF-A0A4Z2BJP9-F1
#
_cell.length_a   1.000
_cell.length_b   1.000
_cell.length_c   1.000
_cell.angle_alpha   90.00
_cell.angle_beta   90.00
_cell.angle_gamma   90.00
#
_symmetry.space_group_name_H-M   'P 1'
#
loop_
_entity.id
_entity.type
_entity.pdbx_description
1 polymer ?
#
loop_
_entity_poly.entity_id
_entity_poly.type
_entity_poly.pdbx_seq_one_letter_code
_entity_poly.pdbx_strand_id
1 'polypeptide(L)'
;MSNIYIQEPPTNGKVLLKTTAGDIDIELWSKEAPKACRNFVQLCMEGYYNGTIFHRVVQDFIIQGGDPTGTGTGGESIYGRPFRDEFHTRLRFIRRGLVAMANAGPHDNGSQFFFTLGRADELNNKHTIFGKVSIPYADTVYNLLRLAEVQCDGDERPLKPHKLRTAEVLHSPFDDIIPRDLKKPKKDKEEDKKSQSKATKNFSLLSFGEEAEEDEEMTNQVSETLKGKSKSSHDLLKDDPRLSSVPAVKKKGKKSGDTAEGDD
;
A
#
# COMPACT_ATOMS: atom_id res chain seq x y z
N MET A 1 -13.13 -43.95 -11.40
CA MET A 1 -12.35 -42.82 -11.91
C MET A 1 -13.32 -41.70 -12.24
N SER A 2 -13.35 -40.63 -11.45
CA SER A 2 -14.20 -39.47 -11.73
C SER A 2 -13.60 -38.70 -12.90
N ASN A 3 -14.24 -38.78 -14.07
CA ASN A 3 -13.83 -37.99 -15.22
C ASN A 3 -14.25 -36.54 -15.03
N ILE A 4 -13.39 -35.75 -14.40
CA ILE A 4 -13.50 -34.30 -14.36
C ILE A 4 -12.86 -33.78 -15.65
N TYR A 5 -13.69 -33.52 -16.66
CA TYR A 5 -13.23 -32.91 -17.91
C TYR A 5 -13.09 -31.40 -17.74
N ILE A 6 -11.85 -30.92 -17.67
CA ILE A 6 -11.56 -29.48 -17.76
C ILE A 6 -11.51 -29.13 -19.25
N GLN A 7 -12.53 -28.43 -19.74
CA GLN A 7 -12.65 -28.00 -21.14
C GLN A 7 -11.88 -26.70 -21.44
N GLU A 8 -11.24 -26.10 -20.43
CA GLU A 8 -10.48 -24.86 -20.60
C GLU A 8 -9.21 -25.11 -21.45
N PRO A 9 -8.84 -24.16 -22.33
CA PRO A 9 -7.59 -24.26 -23.07
C PRO A 9 -6.36 -24.16 -22.15
N PRO A 10 -5.20 -24.68 -22.60
CA PRO A 10 -3.95 -24.54 -21.87
C PRO A 10 -3.57 -23.06 -21.75
N THR A 11 -3.12 -22.68 -20.56
CA THR A 11 -2.61 -21.34 -20.27
C THR A 11 -1.17 -21.19 -20.79
N ASN A 12 -0.78 -19.98 -21.12
CA ASN A 12 0.57 -19.61 -21.56
C ASN A 12 0.90 -18.21 -21.05
N GLY A 13 1.76 -18.16 -20.03
CA GLY A 13 2.13 -16.95 -19.28
C GLY A 13 1.72 -17.04 -17.82
N LYS A 14 2.58 -16.55 -16.91
CA LYS A 14 2.33 -16.54 -15.46
C LYS A 14 2.82 -15.23 -14.84
N VAL A 15 1.98 -14.62 -14.00
CA VAL A 15 2.26 -13.37 -13.28
C VAL A 15 1.92 -13.56 -11.80
N LEU A 16 2.81 -13.13 -10.92
CA LEU A 16 2.65 -13.12 -9.47
C LEU A 16 2.26 -11.70 -9.02
N LEU A 17 1.11 -11.56 -8.36
CA LEU A 17 0.69 -10.32 -7.72
C LEU A 17 0.87 -10.45 -6.21
N LYS A 18 1.75 -9.61 -5.64
CA LYS A 18 1.93 -9.52 -4.18
C LYS A 18 0.94 -8.49 -3.65
N THR A 19 -0.08 -8.94 -2.94
CA THR A 19 -1.10 -8.05 -2.35
C THR A 19 -0.96 -7.96 -0.83
N THR A 20 -1.71 -7.08 -0.19
CA THR A 20 -1.76 -7.04 1.29
C THR A 20 -2.47 -8.24 1.91
N ALA A 21 -3.29 -8.98 1.16
CA ALA A 21 -3.95 -10.21 1.64
C ALA A 21 -3.10 -11.48 1.42
N GLY A 22 -2.08 -11.39 0.57
CA GLY A 22 -1.20 -12.49 0.23
C GLY A 22 -0.80 -12.47 -1.24
N ASP A 23 -0.11 -13.54 -1.64
CA ASP A 23 0.41 -13.72 -2.99
C ASP A 23 -0.65 -14.39 -3.87
N ILE A 24 -0.84 -13.87 -5.08
CA ILE A 24 -1.83 -14.37 -6.05
C ILE A 24 -1.11 -14.65 -7.36
N ASP A 25 -1.03 -15.93 -7.72
CA ASP A 25 -0.53 -16.37 -9.00
C ASP A 25 -1.65 -16.36 -10.05
N ILE A 26 -1.39 -15.70 -11.18
CA ILE A 26 -2.30 -15.63 -12.32
C ILE A 26 -1.64 -16.32 -13.51
N GLU A 27 -2.36 -17.28 -14.08
CA GLU A 27 -2.06 -17.88 -15.36
C GLU A 27 -2.86 -17.19 -16.46
N LEU A 28 -2.21 -16.91 -17.59
CA LEU A 28 -2.78 -16.12 -18.68
C LEU A 28 -3.14 -17.00 -19.88
N TRP A 29 -4.20 -16.63 -20.60
CA TRP A 29 -4.56 -17.23 -21.90
C TRP A 29 -4.10 -16.33 -23.05
N SER A 30 -2.79 -16.28 -23.27
CA SER A 30 -2.18 -15.42 -24.30
C SER A 30 -2.56 -15.78 -25.74
N LYS A 31 -3.03 -17.01 -26.00
CA LYS A 31 -3.50 -17.43 -27.33
C LYS A 31 -4.92 -16.93 -27.62
N GLU A 32 -5.81 -17.04 -26.64
CA GLU A 32 -7.21 -16.64 -26.76
C GLU A 32 -7.40 -15.12 -26.64
N ALA A 33 -6.68 -14.46 -25.73
CA ALA A 33 -6.81 -13.02 -25.45
C ALA A 33 -5.45 -12.29 -25.56
N PRO A 34 -4.82 -12.27 -26.74
CA PRO A 34 -3.46 -11.76 -26.91
C PRO A 34 -3.34 -10.27 -26.56
N LYS A 35 -4.35 -9.44 -26.88
CA LYS A 35 -4.26 -7.99 -26.62
C LYS A 35 -4.40 -7.68 -25.14
N ALA A 36 -5.33 -8.34 -24.47
CA ALA A 36 -5.53 -8.19 -23.03
C ALA A 36 -4.32 -8.71 -22.24
N CYS A 37 -3.81 -9.90 -22.57
CA CYS A 37 -2.64 -10.47 -21.92
C CYS A 37 -1.40 -9.59 -22.14
N ARG A 38 -1.18 -9.07 -23.36
CA ARG A 38 -0.07 -8.15 -23.64
C ARG A 38 -0.17 -6.87 -22.82
N ASN A 39 -1.35 -6.25 -22.77
CA ASN A 39 -1.61 -5.07 -21.96
C ASN A 39 -1.31 -5.33 -20.48
N PHE A 40 -1.80 -6.44 -19.94
CA PHE A 40 -1.60 -6.81 -18.55
C PHE A 40 -0.12 -7.04 -18.21
N VAL A 41 0.59 -7.87 -18.99
CA VAL A 41 2.01 -8.18 -18.77
C VAL A 41 2.85 -6.91 -18.83
N GLN A 42 2.63 -6.05 -19.83
CA GLN A 42 3.38 -4.82 -19.96
C GLN A 42 3.12 -3.85 -18.80
N LEU A 43 1.86 -3.67 -18.36
CA LEU A 43 1.54 -2.83 -17.19
C LEU A 43 2.15 -3.38 -15.90
N CYS A 44 2.24 -4.71 -15.76
CA CYS A 44 2.97 -5.35 -14.65
C CYS A 44 4.48 -5.04 -14.70
N MET A 45 5.11 -5.12 -15.88
CA MET A 45 6.54 -4.82 -16.05
C MET A 45 6.86 -3.34 -15.84
N GLU A 46 5.96 -2.44 -16.26
CA GLU A 46 6.06 -1.00 -16.00
C GLU A 46 5.86 -0.67 -14.51
N GLY A 47 5.37 -1.61 -13.70
CA GLY A 47 5.03 -1.39 -12.30
C GLY A 47 3.82 -0.47 -12.12
N TYR A 48 2.96 -0.36 -13.14
CA TYR A 48 1.77 0.50 -13.15
C TYR A 48 0.79 0.13 -12.03
N TYR A 49 0.69 -1.16 -11.71
CA TYR A 49 -0.19 -1.65 -10.65
C TYR A 49 0.39 -1.49 -9.24
N ASN A 50 1.64 -1.04 -9.08
CA ASN A 50 2.26 -0.91 -7.77
C ASN A 50 1.58 0.19 -6.94
N GLY A 51 1.06 -0.17 -5.78
CA GLY A 51 0.32 0.71 -4.89
C GLY A 51 -1.16 0.89 -5.23
N THR A 52 -1.66 0.24 -6.28
CA THR A 52 -3.08 0.31 -6.67
C THR A 52 -3.98 -0.38 -5.65
N ILE A 53 -5.20 0.13 -5.49
CA ILE A 53 -6.19 -0.41 -4.55
C ILE A 53 -7.25 -1.23 -5.27
N PHE A 54 -7.83 -2.19 -4.55
CA PHE A 54 -9.12 -2.79 -4.94
C PHE A 54 -10.24 -1.87 -4.44
N HIS A 55 -10.79 -1.07 -5.36
CA HIS A 55 -11.73 0.00 -5.01
C HIS A 55 -13.17 -0.48 -4.92
N ARG A 56 -13.50 -1.63 -5.52
CA ARG A 56 -14.87 -2.19 -5.51
C ARG A 56 -14.83 -3.68 -5.20
N VAL A 57 -15.60 -4.09 -4.21
CA VAL A 57 -15.74 -5.49 -3.78
C VAL A 57 -17.22 -5.79 -3.61
N VAL A 58 -17.71 -6.74 -4.40
CA VAL A 58 -19.07 -7.27 -4.28
C VAL A 58 -18.93 -8.71 -3.81
N GLN A 59 -19.37 -8.96 -2.57
CA GLN A 59 -19.31 -10.28 -1.96
C GLN A 59 -19.93 -11.34 -2.88
N ASP A 60 -19.25 -12.47 -3.04
CA ASP A 60 -19.65 -13.60 -3.90
C ASP A 60 -19.78 -13.31 -5.41
N PHE A 61 -19.50 -12.09 -5.86
CA PHE A 61 -19.57 -11.72 -7.27
C PHE A 61 -18.20 -11.37 -7.83
N ILE A 62 -17.69 -10.16 -7.57
CA ILE A 62 -16.45 -9.65 -8.18
C ILE A 62 -15.61 -8.80 -7.22
N ILE A 63 -14.31 -8.81 -7.44
CA ILE A 63 -13.35 -7.87 -6.85
C ILE A 63 -12.69 -7.10 -7.99
N GLN A 64 -12.86 -5.79 -8.04
CA GLN A 64 -12.34 -4.93 -9.10
C GLN A 64 -11.16 -4.09 -8.62
N GLY A 65 -10.14 -3.99 -9.48
CA GLY A 65 -8.91 -3.24 -9.25
C GLY A 65 -8.27 -2.80 -10.56
N GLY A 66 -6.99 -2.40 -10.49
CA GLY A 66 -6.23 -1.97 -11.66
C GLY A 66 -6.45 -0.50 -12.07
N ASP A 67 -7.05 0.30 -11.19
CA ASP A 67 -7.13 1.75 -11.33
C ASP A 67 -6.05 2.44 -10.46
N PRO A 68 -5.11 3.20 -11.06
CA PRO A 68 -4.10 3.95 -10.31
C PRO A 68 -4.66 5.12 -9.51
N THR A 69 -5.81 5.68 -9.92
CA THR A 69 -6.46 6.79 -9.22
C THR A 69 -7.30 6.30 -8.04
N GLY A 70 -7.79 5.05 -8.10
CA GLY A 70 -8.62 4.45 -7.07
C GLY A 70 -10.03 5.05 -6.99
N THR A 71 -10.48 5.77 -8.01
CA THR A 71 -11.84 6.32 -8.11
C THR A 71 -12.80 5.33 -8.76
N GLY A 72 -12.29 4.39 -9.55
CA GLY A 72 -13.04 3.41 -10.34
C GLY A 72 -13.30 3.86 -11.78
N THR A 73 -12.95 5.10 -12.14
CA THR A 73 -13.12 5.64 -13.51
C THR A 73 -11.80 5.82 -14.25
N GLY A 74 -10.67 5.68 -13.55
CA GLY A 74 -9.34 5.86 -14.13
C GLY A 74 -8.77 4.59 -14.75
N GLY A 75 -7.63 4.72 -15.40
CA GLY A 75 -6.91 3.58 -15.97
C GLY A 75 -6.80 3.66 -17.48
N GLU A 76 -5.57 3.51 -17.97
CA GLU A 76 -5.24 3.63 -19.39
C GLU A 76 -4.56 2.35 -19.87
N SER A 77 -4.84 1.97 -21.11
CA SER A 77 -4.16 0.85 -21.75
C SER A 77 -2.75 1.26 -22.22
N ILE A 78 -1.90 0.27 -22.48
CA ILE A 78 -0.60 0.50 -23.11
C ILE A 78 -0.69 1.11 -24.51
N TYR A 79 -1.84 0.94 -25.17
CA TYR A 79 -2.07 1.38 -26.54
C TYR A 79 -2.46 2.87 -26.62
N GLY A 80 -2.59 3.56 -25.49
CA GLY A 80 -3.03 4.96 -25.41
C GLY A 80 -4.51 5.17 -25.77
N ARG A 81 -5.27 4.09 -25.97
CA ARG A 81 -6.70 4.09 -26.26
C ARG A 81 -7.34 2.80 -25.76
N PRO A 82 -8.65 2.79 -25.44
CA PRO A 82 -9.32 1.54 -25.12
C PRO A 82 -9.21 0.53 -26.26
N PHE A 83 -9.07 -0.76 -25.92
CA PHE A 83 -8.90 -1.83 -26.91
C PHE A 83 -10.12 -2.74 -26.99
N ARG A 84 -10.22 -3.43 -28.14
CA ARG A 84 -11.36 -4.31 -28.46
C ARG A 84 -11.50 -5.48 -27.47
N ASP A 85 -12.74 -5.85 -27.18
CA ASP A 85 -13.04 -7.11 -26.50
C ASP A 85 -12.60 -8.34 -27.31
N GLU A 86 -12.17 -9.38 -26.61
CA GLU A 86 -11.76 -10.67 -27.15
C GLU A 86 -12.56 -11.77 -26.45
N PHE A 87 -13.52 -12.37 -27.17
CA PHE A 87 -14.38 -13.42 -26.63
C PHE A 87 -14.01 -14.78 -27.16
N HIS A 88 -14.06 -15.80 -26.30
CA HIS A 88 -13.86 -17.19 -26.70
C HIS A 88 -14.96 -18.09 -26.14
N THR A 89 -15.50 -18.99 -26.96
CA THR A 89 -16.62 -19.86 -26.55
C THR A 89 -16.27 -20.82 -25.41
N ARG A 90 -14.99 -21.19 -25.28
CA ARG A 90 -14.49 -22.05 -24.20
C ARG A 90 -14.22 -21.30 -22.89
N LEU A 91 -14.08 -19.97 -22.94
CA LEU A 91 -13.82 -19.15 -21.76
C LEU A 91 -15.14 -18.55 -21.29
N ARG A 92 -15.66 -19.07 -20.18
CA ARG A 92 -16.94 -18.65 -19.60
C ARG A 92 -16.81 -18.49 -18.09
N PHE A 93 -17.66 -17.64 -17.51
CA PHE A 93 -17.68 -17.35 -16.08
C PHE A 93 -18.41 -18.43 -15.25
N ILE A 94 -17.96 -19.67 -15.39
CA ILE A 94 -18.56 -20.85 -14.75
C ILE A 94 -18.06 -21.10 -13.32
N ARG A 95 -16.98 -20.44 -12.91
CA ARG A 95 -16.31 -20.66 -11.62
C ARG A 95 -15.61 -19.40 -11.12
N ARG A 96 -15.28 -19.42 -9.84
CA ARG A 96 -14.44 -18.42 -9.17
C ARG A 96 -12.97 -18.53 -9.56
N GLY A 97 -12.23 -17.44 -9.35
CA GLY A 97 -10.81 -17.36 -9.65
C GLY A 97 -10.53 -17.14 -11.14
N LEU A 98 -11.47 -16.57 -11.89
CA LEU A 98 -11.22 -16.08 -13.25
C LEU A 98 -10.85 -14.60 -13.19
N VAL A 99 -10.01 -14.17 -14.12
CA VAL A 99 -9.55 -12.79 -14.27
C VAL A 99 -10.03 -12.25 -15.61
N ALA A 100 -10.74 -11.14 -15.57
CA ALA A 100 -11.32 -10.50 -16.74
C ALA A 100 -11.12 -8.98 -16.72
N MET A 101 -11.17 -8.38 -17.90
CA MET A 101 -11.08 -6.92 -18.06
C MET A 101 -12.40 -6.26 -17.67
N ALA A 102 -12.33 -5.19 -16.87
CA ALA A 102 -13.48 -4.33 -16.63
C ALA A 102 -13.67 -3.39 -17.84
N ASN A 103 -14.92 -3.21 -18.25
CA ASN A 103 -15.30 -2.28 -19.31
C ASN A 103 -16.61 -1.56 -18.91
N ALA A 104 -16.80 -0.33 -19.41
CA ALA A 104 -18.05 0.42 -19.25
C ALA A 104 -18.97 0.29 -20.48
N GLY A 105 -18.48 -0.36 -21.54
CA GLY A 105 -19.19 -0.60 -22.79
C GLY A 105 -18.36 -1.43 -23.77
N PRO A 106 -18.89 -1.67 -24.99
CA PRO A 106 -18.19 -2.42 -26.01
C PRO A 106 -16.87 -1.77 -26.40
N HIS A 107 -15.80 -2.56 -26.46
CA HIS A 107 -14.46 -2.15 -26.87
C HIS A 107 -13.79 -1.08 -25.99
N ASP A 108 -14.20 -0.99 -24.72
CA ASP A 108 -13.70 0.00 -23.75
C ASP A 108 -12.75 -0.63 -22.71
N ASN A 109 -11.85 -1.52 -23.14
CA ASN A 109 -10.91 -2.15 -22.21
C ASN A 109 -9.72 -1.22 -21.94
N GLY A 110 -9.49 -0.90 -20.66
CA GLY A 110 -8.37 -0.08 -20.18
C GLY A 110 -7.31 -0.89 -19.42
N SER A 111 -6.96 -0.43 -18.22
CA SER A 111 -6.09 -1.16 -17.27
C SER A 111 -6.88 -1.88 -16.17
N GLN A 112 -8.16 -1.56 -16.02
CA GLN A 112 -8.97 -2.11 -14.94
C GLN A 112 -9.31 -3.57 -15.20
N PHE A 113 -9.23 -4.39 -14.16
CA PHE A 113 -9.57 -5.80 -14.21
C PHE A 113 -10.30 -6.20 -12.93
N PHE A 114 -10.99 -7.33 -13.00
CA PHE A 114 -11.65 -7.91 -11.85
C PHE A 114 -11.41 -9.41 -11.75
N PHE A 115 -11.48 -9.89 -10.52
CA PHE A 115 -11.52 -11.30 -10.17
C PHE A 115 -12.95 -11.74 -9.93
N THR A 116 -13.30 -12.94 -10.35
CA THR A 116 -14.58 -13.55 -10.00
C THR A 116 -14.49 -14.32 -8.68
N LEU A 117 -15.45 -14.09 -7.78
CA LEU A 117 -15.61 -14.83 -6.53
C LEU A 117 -16.63 -15.95 -6.64
N GLY A 118 -17.52 -15.87 -7.63
CA GLY A 118 -18.58 -16.84 -7.88
C GLY A 118 -18.81 -17.11 -9.36
N ARG A 119 -19.98 -17.64 -9.67
CA ARG A 119 -20.46 -17.80 -11.05
C ARG A 119 -21.07 -16.48 -11.51
N ALA A 120 -20.67 -16.00 -12.67
CA ALA A 120 -21.10 -14.71 -13.19
C ALA A 120 -21.57 -14.84 -14.64
N ASP A 121 -22.62 -15.63 -14.85
CA ASP A 121 -23.08 -15.97 -16.20
C ASP A 121 -23.59 -14.76 -17.01
N GLU A 122 -23.97 -13.69 -16.31
CA GLU A 122 -24.43 -12.42 -16.87
C GLU A 122 -23.32 -11.60 -17.56
N LEU A 123 -22.07 -11.89 -17.21
CA LEU A 123 -20.87 -11.23 -17.75
C LEU A 123 -20.32 -11.94 -19.00
N ASN A 124 -20.87 -13.12 -19.32
CA ASN A 124 -20.49 -13.87 -20.52
C ASN A 124 -20.73 -13.03 -21.78
N ASN A 125 -19.76 -13.03 -22.71
CA ASN A 125 -19.77 -12.23 -23.95
C ASN A 125 -19.83 -10.70 -23.77
N LYS A 126 -19.62 -10.20 -22.55
CA LYS A 126 -19.50 -8.76 -22.26
C LYS A 126 -18.07 -8.39 -21.88
N HIS A 127 -17.42 -9.23 -21.08
CA HIS A 127 -16.07 -8.98 -20.60
C HIS A 127 -15.06 -9.96 -21.18
N THR A 128 -13.86 -9.47 -21.46
CA THR A 128 -12.74 -10.28 -21.98
C THR A 128 -12.11 -11.05 -20.83
N ILE A 129 -12.22 -12.38 -20.86
CA ILE A 129 -11.52 -13.28 -19.92
C ILE A 129 -10.12 -13.52 -20.47
N PHE A 130 -9.10 -13.16 -19.70
CA PHE A 130 -7.71 -13.25 -20.16
C PHE A 130 -6.82 -14.10 -19.24
N GLY A 131 -7.31 -14.47 -18.05
CA GLY A 131 -6.54 -15.33 -17.16
C GLY A 131 -7.37 -16.02 -16.09
N LYS A 132 -6.71 -16.88 -15.34
CA LYS A 132 -7.24 -17.56 -14.16
C LYS A 132 -6.23 -17.56 -13.04
N VAL A 133 -6.69 -17.59 -11.80
CA VAL A 133 -5.85 -17.82 -10.64
C VAL A 133 -5.36 -19.27 -10.67
N SER A 134 -4.06 -19.43 -10.49
CA SER A 134 -3.38 -20.72 -10.52
C SER A 134 -3.88 -21.61 -9.37
N ILE A 135 -4.45 -22.76 -9.69
CA ILE A 135 -4.98 -23.72 -8.70
C ILE A 135 -3.91 -24.59 -7.98
N PRO A 136 -2.70 -24.89 -8.52
CA PRO A 136 -1.78 -25.81 -7.85
C PRO A 136 -1.32 -25.33 -6.47
N TYR A 137 -1.43 -24.04 -6.17
CA TYR A 137 -1.21 -23.48 -4.83
C TYR A 137 -2.54 -23.08 -4.24
N ALA A 138 -3.12 -23.95 -3.40
CA ALA A 138 -4.39 -23.72 -2.71
C ALA A 138 -4.43 -22.34 -2.02
N ASP A 139 -3.29 -21.88 -1.52
CA ASP A 139 -3.10 -20.62 -0.82
C ASP A 139 -3.52 -19.38 -1.65
N THR A 140 -3.31 -19.39 -2.97
CA THR A 140 -3.58 -18.21 -3.82
C THR A 140 -5.07 -17.91 -3.96
N VAL A 141 -5.89 -18.96 -4.05
CA VAL A 141 -7.35 -18.82 -4.11
C VAL A 141 -7.90 -18.39 -2.75
N TYR A 142 -7.33 -18.88 -1.64
CA TYR A 142 -7.68 -18.40 -0.31
C TYR A 142 -7.29 -16.94 -0.09
N ASN A 143 -6.13 -16.51 -0.60
CA ASN A 143 -5.71 -15.10 -0.56
C ASN A 143 -6.69 -14.21 -1.35
N LEU A 144 -7.22 -14.70 -2.47
CA LEU A 144 -8.27 -14.00 -3.22
C LEU A 144 -9.57 -13.91 -2.41
N LEU A 145 -10.00 -14.98 -1.75
CA LEU A 145 -11.20 -14.96 -0.89
C LEU A 145 -11.02 -14.00 0.29
N ARG A 146 -9.81 -13.93 0.85
CA ARG A 146 -9.46 -12.98 1.91
C ARG A 146 -9.54 -11.52 1.45
N LEU A 147 -9.31 -11.24 0.16
CA LEU A 147 -9.55 -9.89 -0.40
C LEU A 147 -11.05 -9.51 -0.39
N ALA A 148 -11.94 -10.50 -0.41
CA ALA A 148 -13.39 -10.28 -0.36
C ALA A 148 -13.88 -9.99 1.08
N GLU A 149 -13.19 -10.50 2.10
CA GLU A 149 -13.55 -10.40 3.52
C GLU A 149 -13.32 -9.00 4.10
N VAL A 150 -13.86 -7.96 3.46
CA VAL A 150 -13.75 -6.57 3.89
C VAL A 150 -15.12 -5.93 3.97
N GLN A 151 -15.35 -5.16 5.03
CA GLN A 151 -16.56 -4.35 5.17
C GLN A 151 -16.58 -3.28 4.08
N CYS A 152 -17.66 -3.29 3.29
CA CYS A 152 -17.89 -2.35 2.19
C CYS A 152 -18.95 -1.33 2.57
N ASP A 153 -18.82 -0.14 2.02
CA ASP A 153 -19.81 0.95 2.11
C ASP A 153 -20.94 0.74 1.09
N GLY A 154 -21.94 1.63 1.10
CA GLY A 154 -23.08 1.62 0.18
C GLY A 154 -22.70 1.69 -1.31
N ASP A 155 -21.54 2.30 -1.63
CA ASP A 155 -20.99 2.38 -2.99
C ASP A 155 -20.10 1.17 -3.35
N GLU A 156 -20.25 0.05 -2.64
CA GLU A 156 -19.46 -1.19 -2.83
C GLU A 156 -17.95 -0.99 -2.64
N ARG A 157 -17.57 0.12 -1.99
CA ARG A 157 -16.19 0.51 -1.73
C ARG A 157 -15.74 -0.04 -0.37
N PRO A 158 -14.65 -0.80 -0.29
CA PRO A 158 -14.14 -1.29 0.99
C PRO A 158 -13.68 -0.13 1.89
N LEU A 159 -14.03 -0.17 3.18
CA LEU A 159 -13.57 0.81 4.18
C LEU A 159 -12.04 0.78 4.34
N LYS A 160 -11.45 -0.42 4.25
CA LYS A 160 -10.01 -0.65 4.29
C LYS A 160 -9.59 -1.43 3.05
N PRO A 161 -9.38 -0.75 1.91
CA PRO A 161 -9.10 -1.44 0.66
C PRO A 161 -7.72 -2.09 0.70
N HIS A 162 -7.67 -3.32 0.21
CA HIS A 162 -6.42 -4.02 -0.03
C HIS A 162 -5.63 -3.35 -1.16
N LYS A 163 -4.31 -3.45 -1.09
CA LYS A 163 -3.40 -2.84 -2.06
C LYS A 163 -2.55 -3.90 -2.74
N LEU A 164 -2.28 -3.69 -4.02
CA LEU A 164 -1.28 -4.42 -4.77
C LEU A 164 0.08 -3.78 -4.49
N ARG A 165 1.00 -4.54 -3.89
CA ARG A 165 2.34 -4.05 -3.54
C ARG A 165 3.25 -4.05 -4.75
N THR A 166 3.42 -5.22 -5.35
CA THR A 166 4.26 -5.42 -6.52
C THR A 166 3.64 -6.46 -7.45
N ALA A 167 3.86 -6.30 -8.76
CA ALA A 167 3.55 -7.30 -9.77
C ALA A 167 4.85 -7.82 -10.39
N GLU A 168 5.04 -9.13 -10.36
CA GLU A 168 6.23 -9.82 -10.88
C GLU A 168 5.81 -10.77 -12.01
N VAL A 169 6.43 -10.65 -13.19
CA VAL A 169 6.14 -11.55 -14.30
C VAL A 169 7.04 -12.78 -14.17
N LEU A 170 6.46 -13.93 -13.85
CA LEU A 170 7.21 -15.19 -13.69
C LEU A 170 7.53 -15.84 -15.04
N HIS A 171 6.59 -15.79 -15.98
CA HIS A 171 6.74 -16.32 -17.32
C HIS A 171 6.06 -15.39 -18.33
N SER A 172 6.84 -14.75 -19.19
CA SER A 172 6.31 -13.93 -20.29
C SER A 172 6.19 -14.80 -21.55
N PRO A 173 5.00 -14.87 -22.18
CA PRO A 173 4.81 -15.54 -23.47
C PRO A 173 5.17 -14.64 -24.66
N PHE A 174 5.54 -13.38 -24.41
CA PHE A 174 5.84 -12.38 -25.43
C PHE A 174 7.26 -11.85 -25.24
N ASP A 175 8.06 -11.91 -26.30
CA ASP A 175 9.46 -11.45 -26.30
C ASP A 175 9.61 -9.99 -26.78
N ASP A 176 8.58 -9.44 -27.41
CA ASP A 176 8.57 -8.11 -28.03
C ASP A 176 8.07 -6.98 -27.11
N ILE A 177 7.79 -7.30 -25.85
CA ILE A 177 7.31 -6.30 -24.88
C ILE A 177 8.49 -5.46 -24.39
N ILE A 178 8.51 -4.19 -24.79
CA ILE A 178 9.43 -3.19 -24.26
C ILE A 178 8.63 -2.33 -23.28
N PRO A 179 8.92 -2.40 -21.97
CA PRO A 179 8.29 -1.53 -20.97
C PRO A 179 8.53 -0.07 -21.33
N ARG A 180 7.49 0.76 -21.29
CA ARG A 180 7.68 2.20 -21.42
C ARG A 180 8.37 2.68 -20.15
N ASP A 181 9.31 3.61 -20.30
CA ASP A 181 9.77 4.42 -19.17
C ASP A 181 8.57 5.26 -18.72
N LEU A 182 7.82 4.75 -17.74
CA LEU A 182 7.01 5.60 -16.91
C LEU A 182 8.00 6.57 -16.29
N LYS A 183 8.07 7.79 -16.83
CA LYS A 183 8.40 8.94 -16.02
C LYS A 183 7.39 8.83 -14.88
N LYS A 184 7.83 8.25 -13.75
CA LYS A 184 7.26 8.59 -12.45
C LYS A 184 7.03 10.08 -12.58
N PRO A 185 5.81 10.59 -12.42
CA PRO A 185 5.68 12.03 -12.28
C PRO A 185 6.79 12.34 -11.28
N LYS A 186 7.78 13.15 -11.71
CA LYS A 186 8.59 13.82 -10.72
C LYS A 186 7.49 14.30 -9.80
N LYS A 187 7.48 13.84 -8.54
CA LYS A 187 6.95 14.72 -7.52
C LYS A 187 7.68 15.98 -7.89
N ASP A 188 6.96 16.90 -8.54
CA ASP A 188 7.26 18.28 -8.39
C ASP A 188 7.39 18.32 -6.88
N LYS A 189 8.65 18.39 -6.45
CA LYS A 189 8.93 19.15 -5.29
C LYS A 189 8.26 20.45 -5.71
N GLU A 190 6.98 20.60 -5.32
CA GLU A 190 6.57 21.82 -4.68
C GLU A 190 7.76 22.11 -3.78
N GLU A 191 8.67 22.89 -4.35
CA GLU A 191 9.41 23.85 -3.59
C GLU A 191 8.29 24.53 -2.82
N ASP A 192 8.07 24.02 -1.61
CA ASP A 192 7.81 24.85 -0.45
C ASP A 192 8.88 25.95 -0.52
N LYS A 193 8.65 26.95 -1.37
CA LYS A 193 8.98 28.31 -1.05
C LYS A 193 8.17 28.57 0.22
N LYS A 194 8.75 28.15 1.34
CA LYS A 194 8.60 28.85 2.60
C LYS A 194 8.98 30.29 2.28
N SER A 195 8.00 31.08 1.84
CA SER A 195 8.00 32.48 2.16
C SER A 195 8.11 32.51 3.68
N GLN A 196 9.31 32.79 4.19
CA GLN A 196 9.45 33.33 5.52
C GLN A 196 8.70 34.67 5.52
N SER A 197 7.37 34.64 5.62
CA SER A 197 6.67 35.75 6.24
C SER A 197 7.21 35.75 7.67
N LYS A 198 8.11 36.71 7.96
CA LYS A 198 8.46 37.05 9.33
C LYS A 198 7.14 37.24 10.06
N ALA A 199 6.76 36.26 10.89
CA ALA A 199 5.68 36.45 11.84
C ALA A 199 6.19 37.51 12.81
N THR A 200 5.83 38.77 12.57
CA THR A 200 5.99 39.83 13.57
C THR A 200 5.11 39.42 14.73
N LYS A 201 5.73 38.86 15.77
CA LYS A 201 5.07 38.50 17.03
C LYS A 201 4.71 39.80 17.74
N ASN A 202 3.62 40.43 17.33
CA ASN A 202 3.02 41.52 18.08
C ASN A 202 2.20 40.90 19.23
N PHE A 203 2.87 40.57 20.33
CA PHE A 203 2.21 40.07 21.55
C PHE A 203 1.35 41.14 22.24
N SER A 204 1.47 42.41 21.85
CA SER A 204 0.68 43.53 22.38
C SER A 204 -0.82 43.50 22.03
N LEU A 205 -1.29 42.54 21.23
CA LEU A 205 -2.70 42.36 20.86
C LEU A 205 -3.40 41.24 21.65
N LEU A 206 -2.66 40.49 22.45
CA LEU A 206 -3.22 39.45 23.31
C LEU A 206 -3.18 39.95 24.76
N SER A 207 -4.33 39.93 25.43
CA SER A 207 -4.53 40.37 26.83
C SER A 207 -3.75 39.56 27.89
N PHE A 208 -2.84 38.67 27.45
CA PHE A 208 -2.02 37.78 28.28
C PHE A 208 -0.51 37.98 28.02
N GLY A 209 -0.11 39.08 27.36
CA GLY A 209 1.27 39.31 26.93
C GLY A 209 2.27 39.61 28.05
N GLU A 210 1.81 40.20 29.16
CA GLU A 210 2.70 40.64 30.25
C GLU A 210 3.19 39.45 31.11
N GLU A 211 2.31 38.50 31.43
CA GLU A 211 2.65 37.32 32.26
C GLU A 211 3.57 36.33 31.51
N ALA A 212 3.42 36.23 30.19
CA ALA A 212 4.26 35.35 29.37
C ALA A 212 5.67 35.92 29.11
N GLU A 213 5.84 37.25 29.09
CA GLU A 213 7.16 37.87 29.00
C GLU A 213 7.94 37.70 30.32
N GLU A 214 7.28 37.84 31.47
CA GLU A 214 7.90 37.59 32.78
C GLU A 214 8.36 36.13 32.93
N ASP A 215 7.56 35.15 32.49
CA ASP A 215 7.92 33.73 32.54
C ASP A 215 9.06 33.36 31.58
N GLU A 216 9.11 33.96 30.38
CA GLU A 216 10.22 33.74 29.44
C GLU A 216 11.52 34.39 29.93
N GLU A 217 11.47 35.56 30.58
CA GLU A 217 12.64 36.18 31.20
C GLU A 217 13.15 35.38 32.41
N MET A 218 12.25 34.88 33.26
CA MET A 218 12.62 34.08 34.42
C MET A 218 13.26 32.75 34.00
N THR A 219 12.70 32.08 32.99
CA THR A 219 13.26 30.82 32.46
C THR A 219 14.61 31.02 31.77
N ASN A 220 14.81 32.15 31.09
CA ASN A 220 16.10 32.50 30.51
C ASN A 220 17.15 32.79 31.58
N GLN A 221 16.84 33.56 32.63
CA GLN A 221 17.75 33.81 33.75
C GLN A 221 18.14 32.51 34.49
N VAL A 222 17.19 31.61 34.72
CA VAL A 222 17.45 30.29 35.34
C VAL A 222 18.31 29.40 34.44
N SER A 223 18.13 29.50 33.11
CA SER A 223 18.95 28.74 32.16
C SER A 223 20.39 29.23 32.07
N GLU A 224 20.63 30.53 32.24
CA GLU A 224 21.97 31.11 32.26
C GLU A 224 22.71 30.80 33.56
N THR A 225 22.03 30.85 34.70
CA THR A 225 22.64 30.56 36.02
C THR A 225 23.02 29.09 36.21
N LEU A 226 22.44 28.17 35.42
CA LEU A 226 22.65 26.72 35.56
C LEU A 226 23.34 26.04 34.36
N LYS A 227 24.07 26.80 33.53
CA LYS A 227 24.88 26.23 32.45
C LYS A 227 25.97 25.28 33.00
N GLY A 228 25.83 23.99 32.68
CA GLY A 228 26.88 22.98 32.89
C GLY A 228 26.63 21.91 33.97
N LYS A 229 25.45 21.86 34.62
CA LYS A 229 25.07 20.76 35.52
C LYS A 229 23.79 20.07 35.07
N SER A 230 23.72 18.75 35.21
CA SER A 230 22.55 17.95 34.85
C SER A 230 21.36 18.26 35.78
N LYS A 231 20.19 18.50 35.17
CA LYS A 231 18.98 18.96 35.86
C LYS A 231 18.28 17.79 36.59
N SER A 232 18.04 17.95 37.90
CA SER A 232 17.01 17.22 38.65
C SER A 232 15.96 18.24 39.08
N SER A 233 14.67 17.91 38.92
CA SER A 233 13.54 18.77 39.30
C SER A 233 13.56 19.18 40.78
N HIS A 234 14.28 18.44 41.61
CA HIS A 234 14.41 18.68 43.05
C HIS A 234 15.41 19.79 43.43
N ASP A 235 16.28 20.22 42.49
CA ASP A 235 17.32 21.24 42.75
C ASP A 235 16.90 22.67 42.35
N LEU A 236 15.77 22.80 41.64
CA LEU A 236 15.26 24.07 41.11
C LEU A 236 14.36 24.83 42.10
N LEU A 237 13.95 24.19 43.19
CA LEU A 237 13.02 24.74 44.19
C LEU A 237 13.70 24.67 45.57
N LYS A 238 14.60 25.61 45.83
CA LYS A 238 15.39 25.64 47.09
C LYS A 238 14.66 26.28 48.27
N ASP A 239 13.49 26.88 48.04
CA ASP A 239 12.79 27.69 49.05
C ASP A 239 11.44 27.12 49.49
N ASP A 240 11.14 25.84 49.23
CA ASP A 240 9.95 25.18 49.78
C ASP A 240 10.28 24.42 51.08
N PRO A 241 9.81 24.86 52.27
CA PRO A 241 10.14 24.26 53.56
C PRO A 241 9.61 22.83 53.77
N ARG A 242 8.92 22.23 52.78
CA ARG A 242 8.46 20.84 52.81
C ARG A 242 9.37 19.84 52.10
N LEU A 243 10.40 20.28 51.37
CA LEU A 243 11.28 19.41 50.59
C LEU A 243 12.67 19.33 51.24
N SER A 244 13.13 18.11 51.57
CA SER A 244 14.46 17.89 52.11
C SER A 244 15.44 17.50 51.00
N SER A 245 16.62 18.10 51.01
CA SER A 245 17.70 17.87 50.04
C SER A 245 18.58 16.66 50.37
N VAL A 246 18.19 15.84 51.35
CA VAL A 246 18.99 14.72 51.84
C VAL A 246 18.61 13.45 51.09
N PRO A 247 19.54 12.78 50.38
CA PRO A 247 19.26 11.50 49.74
C PRO A 247 18.95 10.42 50.79
N ALA A 248 17.85 9.68 50.61
CA ALA A 248 17.34 8.71 51.59
C ALA A 248 18.24 7.48 51.85
N VAL A 249 19.34 7.31 51.12
CA VAL A 249 20.21 6.13 51.22
C VAL A 249 21.68 6.53 51.37
N LYS A 250 22.31 6.19 52.50
CA LYS A 250 23.75 6.35 52.72
C LYS A 250 24.52 5.30 51.92
N LYS A 251 25.28 5.70 50.88
CA LYS A 251 26.26 4.84 50.20
C LYS A 251 27.35 4.42 51.20
N LYS A 252 27.41 3.11 51.53
CA LYS A 252 28.55 2.53 52.27
C LYS A 252 29.81 2.59 51.40
N GLY A 253 30.89 3.09 51.99
CA GLY A 253 32.15 3.42 51.34
C GLY A 253 32.86 2.24 50.67
N LYS A 254 33.46 2.55 49.52
CA LYS A 254 34.38 1.72 48.75
C LYS A 254 35.73 1.75 49.49
N LYS A 255 36.15 0.65 50.12
CA LYS A 255 37.53 0.49 50.61
C LYS A 255 38.41 0.04 49.45
N SER A 256 39.44 0.82 49.18
CA SER A 256 40.62 0.49 48.39
C SER A 256 41.50 -0.52 49.14
N GLY A 257 42.07 -1.49 48.42
CA GLY A 257 43.05 -2.44 48.93
C GLY A 257 43.73 -3.13 47.76
N ASP A 258 44.97 -2.70 47.51
CA ASP A 258 45.97 -3.18 46.58
C ASP A 258 46.53 -4.55 47.02
N THR A 259 46.86 -5.46 46.08
CA THR A 259 48.01 -6.41 46.08
C THR A 259 47.87 -7.53 45.03
N ALA A 260 48.74 -7.47 44.02
CA ALA A 260 49.73 -8.47 43.57
C ALA A 260 49.39 -9.97 43.35
N GLU A 261 50.04 -10.48 42.28
CA GLU A 261 50.52 -11.85 41.98
C GLU A 261 49.59 -12.90 41.35
N GLY A 262 50.11 -13.52 40.27
CA GLY A 262 49.66 -14.80 39.72
C GLY A 262 49.83 -14.97 38.21
N ASP A 263 51.08 -15.01 37.72
CA ASP A 263 51.44 -15.75 36.50
C ASP A 263 51.33 -17.25 36.78
N ASP A 264 50.48 -17.96 36.02
CA ASP A 264 50.60 -19.30 35.39
C ASP A 264 49.21 -19.82 34.98
#